data_AF-A0A2M7UV13-F1
#
_entry.id   AF-A0A2M7UV13-F1
#
_cell.length_a   1.000
_cell.length_b   1.000
_cell.length_c   1.000
_cell.angle_alpha   90.00
_cell.angle_beta   90.00
_cell.angle_gamma   90.00
#
_symmetry.space_group_name_H-M   'P 1'
#
loop_
_entity.id
_entity.type
_entity.pdbx_description
1 polymer ?
#
loop_
_entity_poly.entity_id
_entity_poly.type
_entity_poly.pdbx_seq_one_letter_code
_entity_poly.pdbx_strand_id
1 'polypeptide(L)'
;EKIYLFREDYSASDGKEIFLSFENKNRTKLYSLLRLRISSENKAIIREIHTYGQLHPIGESPTSLLISPQHKGLGKRLIKEAEKITGKEYNLKNISVIAGIGARDYFRKSGYKLKDTYMVKNVRKAS
;
A
#
# COMPACT_ATOMS: atom_id res chain seq x y z
N GLU A 1 10.79 11.68 -13.30
CA GLU A 1 11.67 11.51 -12.10
C GLU A 1 11.66 10.04 -11.68
N LYS A 2 12.81 9.42 -11.36
CA LYS A 2 12.83 7.99 -10.96
C LYS A 2 12.24 7.81 -9.55
N ILE A 3 11.49 6.74 -9.35
CA ILE A 3 10.77 6.44 -8.10
C ILE A 3 11.37 5.18 -7.48
N TYR A 4 11.51 5.19 -6.16
CA TYR A 4 12.11 4.13 -5.38
C TYR A 4 11.11 3.64 -4.33
N LEU A 5 11.09 2.33 -4.09
CA LEU A 5 10.34 1.72 -3.00
C LEU A 5 11.20 1.76 -1.74
N PHE A 6 10.68 2.34 -0.68
CA PHE A 6 11.26 2.31 0.65
C PHE A 6 10.38 1.48 1.59
N ARG A 7 11.01 0.94 2.62
CA ARG A 7 10.39 0.14 3.68
C ARG A 7 10.97 0.56 5.02
N GLU A 8 10.10 0.75 6.00
CA GLU A 8 10.46 1.04 7.39
C GLU A 8 9.61 0.17 8.33
N ASP A 9 10.27 -0.55 9.22
CA ASP A 9 9.65 -1.49 10.15
C ASP A 9 9.79 -0.94 11.58
N TYR A 10 8.71 -0.90 12.35
CA TYR A 10 8.75 -0.48 13.76
C TYR A 10 7.74 -1.26 14.62
N SER A 11 8.06 -1.44 15.91
CA SER A 11 7.17 -2.09 16.88
C SER A 11 6.12 -1.10 17.38
N ALA A 12 4.85 -1.51 17.43
CA ALA A 12 3.76 -0.68 17.95
C ALA A 12 2.59 -1.53 18.50
N SER A 13 2.21 -1.25 19.75
CA SER A 13 1.06 -1.89 20.45
C SER A 13 1.05 -3.41 20.29
N ASP A 14 2.10 -4.07 20.78
CA ASP A 14 2.32 -5.54 20.72
C ASP A 14 2.27 -6.16 19.31
N GLY A 15 2.40 -5.34 18.27
CA GLY A 15 2.50 -5.77 16.89
C GLY A 15 3.67 -5.11 16.18
N LYS A 16 3.79 -5.42 14.89
CA LYS A 16 4.79 -4.84 14.00
C LYS A 16 4.09 -4.05 12.91
N GLU A 17 4.50 -2.80 12.73
CA GLU A 17 4.06 -1.94 11.64
C GLU A 17 5.16 -1.92 10.57
N ILE A 18 4.73 -1.96 9.31
CA ILE A 18 5.57 -1.94 8.13
C ILE A 18 5.05 -0.82 7.24
N PHE A 19 5.82 0.25 7.14
CA PHE A 19 5.53 1.39 6.29
C PHE A 19 6.23 1.20 4.94
N LEU A 20 5.45 1.12 3.87
CA LEU A 20 5.95 1.07 2.50
C LEU A 20 5.65 2.38 1.79
N SER A 21 6.64 2.94 1.09
CA SER A 21 6.46 4.18 0.37
C SER A 21 7.15 4.18 -0.99
N PHE A 22 6.54 4.87 -1.94
CA PHE A 22 7.18 5.24 -3.20
C PHE A 22 7.60 6.71 -3.10
N GLU A 23 8.91 6.95 -3.11
CA GLU A 23 9.50 8.28 -2.96
C GLU A 23 10.56 8.53 -4.04
N ASN A 24 11.03 9.77 -4.17
CA ASN A 24 12.24 10.05 -4.94
C ASN A 24 13.51 9.64 -4.18
N LYS A 25 14.66 9.62 -4.87
CA LYS A 25 15.93 9.13 -4.31
C LYS A 25 16.31 9.83 -2.99
N ASN A 26 16.08 11.14 -2.92
CA ASN A 26 16.43 11.97 -1.77
C ASN A 26 15.34 12.01 -0.69
N ARG A 27 14.24 11.26 -0.86
CA ARG A 27 13.13 11.18 0.09
C ARG A 27 12.46 12.54 0.40
N THR A 28 12.48 13.45 -0.57
CA THR A 28 11.86 14.78 -0.46
C THR A 28 10.45 14.83 -1.05
N LYS A 29 10.06 13.82 -1.86
CA LYS A 29 8.73 13.70 -2.46
C LYS A 29 8.16 12.31 -2.20
N LEU A 30 6.96 12.26 -1.63
CA LEU A 30 6.19 11.04 -1.40
C LEU A 30 5.07 10.91 -2.43
N TYR A 31 5.10 9.84 -3.23
CA TYR A 31 4.13 9.59 -4.30
C TYR A 31 3.01 8.64 -3.89
N SER A 32 3.32 7.65 -3.06
CA SER A 32 2.33 6.71 -2.54
C SER A 32 2.85 6.06 -1.27
N LEU A 33 1.95 5.70 -0.36
CA LEU A 33 2.27 5.00 0.88
C LEU A 33 1.28 3.88 1.15
N LEU A 34 1.72 2.92 1.96
CA LEU A 34 0.91 1.83 2.51
C LEU A 34 1.39 1.50 3.92
N ARG A 35 0.45 1.35 4.86
CA ARG A 35 0.73 0.86 6.21
C ARG A 35 0.21 -0.57 6.35
N LEU A 36 1.13 -1.50 6.57
CA LEU A 36 0.84 -2.90 6.84
C LEU A 36 1.12 -3.19 8.31
N ARG A 37 0.11 -3.65 9.05
CA ARG A 37 0.23 -4.12 10.42
C ARG A 37 0.27 -5.65 10.45
N ILE A 38 1.22 -6.20 11.18
CA ILE A 38 1.24 -7.59 11.63
C ILE A 38 0.92 -7.60 13.13
N SER A 39 -0.24 -8.13 13.51
CA SER A 39 -0.64 -8.21 14.92
C SER A 39 0.08 -9.33 15.66
N SER A 40 0.09 -9.29 17.00
CA SER A 40 0.51 -10.40 17.86
C SER A 40 -0.17 -11.73 17.53
N GLU A 41 -1.44 -11.69 17.11
CA GLU A 41 -2.20 -12.87 16.66
C GLU A 41 -1.86 -13.36 15.24
N ASN A 42 -0.74 -12.92 14.65
CA ASN A 42 -0.32 -13.31 13.30
C ASN A 42 -1.37 -12.98 12.22
N LYS A 43 -2.00 -11.80 12.29
CA LYS A 43 -2.92 -11.30 11.26
C LYS A 43 -2.28 -10.11 10.54
N ALA A 44 -2.36 -10.12 9.22
CA ALA A 44 -1.90 -9.01 8.37
C ALA A 44 -3.05 -8.10 7.96
N ILE A 45 -2.91 -6.81 8.24
CA ILE A 45 -3.93 -5.80 7.95
C ILE A 45 -3.28 -4.59 7.27
N ILE A 46 -3.70 -4.29 6.04
CA ILE A 46 -3.44 -2.99 5.41
C ILE A 46 -4.39 -1.99 6.06
N ARG A 47 -3.81 -1.09 6.86
CA ARG A 47 -4.55 -0.06 7.61
C ARG A 47 -4.82 1.17 6.76
N GLU A 48 -3.90 1.47 5.85
CA GLU A 48 -3.94 2.65 5.00
C GLU A 48 -3.25 2.34 3.68
N ILE A 49 -3.83 2.84 2.60
CA ILE A 49 -3.15 2.99 1.32
C ILE A 49 -3.53 4.34 0.73
N HIS A 50 -2.53 5.09 0.30
CA HIS A 50 -2.74 6.37 -0.32
C HIS A 50 -1.81 6.53 -1.51
N THR A 51 -2.33 6.98 -2.64
CA THR A 51 -1.53 7.40 -3.80
C THR A 51 -1.86 8.85 -4.05
N TYR A 52 -0.86 9.72 -3.94
CA TYR A 52 -1.03 11.15 -4.18
C TYR A 52 -1.29 11.36 -5.68
N GLY A 53 -2.46 11.92 -5.97
CA GLY A 53 -2.86 12.31 -7.32
C GLY A 53 -2.26 13.66 -7.74
N GLN A 54 -2.76 14.20 -8.84
CA GLN A 54 -2.44 15.54 -9.34
C GLN A 54 -2.81 16.58 -8.28
N LEU A 55 -1.82 17.04 -7.51
CA LEU A 55 -1.87 18.36 -6.92
C LEU A 55 -1.94 19.31 -8.11
N HIS A 56 -3.09 19.92 -8.37
CA HIS A 56 -3.14 21.16 -9.14
C HIS A 56 -2.72 22.28 -8.18
N PRO A 57 -1.52 22.86 -8.32
CA PRO A 57 -1.25 24.16 -7.73
C PRO A 57 -2.13 25.14 -8.49
N ILE A 58 -3.04 25.80 -7.78
CA ILE A 58 -3.70 26.98 -8.30
C ILE A 58 -2.61 28.06 -8.40
N GLY A 59 -2.02 28.27 -9.59
CA GLY A 59 -1.16 29.43 -9.86
C GLY A 59 0.17 29.21 -10.59
N GLU A 60 0.63 27.98 -10.87
CA GLU A 60 1.90 27.76 -11.58
C GLU A 60 1.72 27.12 -12.97
N SER A 61 2.64 27.46 -13.89
CA SER A 61 2.54 27.18 -15.32
C SER A 61 2.48 25.66 -15.64
N PRO A 62 1.88 25.25 -16.78
CA PRO A 62 1.56 23.84 -17.08
C PRO A 62 2.76 22.90 -17.19
N THR A 63 3.98 23.43 -17.21
CA THR A 63 5.21 22.71 -17.54
C THR A 63 5.81 21.94 -16.36
N SER A 64 5.44 22.26 -15.12
CA SER A 64 5.94 21.60 -13.89
C SER A 64 5.06 20.43 -13.41
N LEU A 65 3.93 20.15 -14.08
CA LEU A 65 2.89 19.20 -13.64
C LEU A 65 2.66 18.01 -14.57
N LEU A 66 3.67 17.61 -15.34
CA LEU A 66 3.61 16.33 -16.04
C LEU A 66 3.74 15.21 -15.00
N ILE A 67 2.61 14.81 -14.40
CA ILE A 67 2.49 13.50 -13.76
C ILE A 67 2.85 12.48 -14.83
N SER A 68 4.07 11.98 -14.69
CA SER A 68 4.61 11.04 -15.62
C SER A 68 3.79 9.74 -15.51
N PRO A 69 3.48 9.04 -16.62
CA PRO A 69 2.69 7.80 -16.63
C PRO A 69 3.15 6.74 -15.60
N GLN A 70 4.41 6.81 -15.20
CA GLN A 70 5.04 6.06 -14.10
C GLN A 70 4.31 6.11 -12.74
N HIS A 71 3.47 7.12 -12.45
CA HIS A 71 2.71 7.18 -11.17
C HIS A 71 1.42 6.34 -11.22
N LYS A 72 0.97 5.92 -12.41
CA LYS A 72 -0.18 5.02 -12.54
C LYS A 72 0.17 3.66 -11.95
N GLY A 73 -0.65 3.21 -11.00
CA GLY A 73 -0.54 1.86 -10.43
C GLY A 73 0.43 1.70 -9.26
N LEU A 74 0.98 2.80 -8.69
CA LEU A 74 1.82 2.72 -7.49
C LEU A 74 1.10 2.04 -6.31
N GLY A 75 -0.16 2.39 -6.05
CA GLY A 75 -0.96 1.70 -5.03
C GLY A 75 -1.08 0.18 -5.27
N LYS A 76 -1.29 -0.25 -6.51
CA LYS A 76 -1.33 -1.69 -6.84
C LYS A 76 0.01 -2.37 -6.58
N ARG A 77 1.13 -1.68 -6.84
CA ARG A 77 2.47 -2.19 -6.56
C ARG A 77 2.72 -2.32 -5.06
N LEU A 78 2.30 -1.34 -4.25
CA LEU A 78 2.38 -1.42 -2.79
C LEU A 78 1.56 -2.60 -2.24
N ILE A 79 0.34 -2.81 -2.75
CA ILE A 79 -0.49 -3.96 -2.34
C ILE A 79 0.20 -5.28 -2.65
N LYS A 80 0.81 -5.42 -3.83
CA LYS A 80 1.55 -6.63 -4.20
C LYS A 80 2.75 -6.88 -3.28
N GLU A 81 3.49 -5.84 -2.91
CA GLU A 81 4.59 -5.99 -1.96
C GLU A 81 4.07 -6.34 -0.55
N ALA A 82 2.96 -5.75 -0.10
CA ALA A 82 2.32 -6.13 1.17
C ALA A 82 1.86 -7.60 1.16
N GLU A 83 1.26 -8.08 0.06
CA GLU A 83 0.88 -9.49 -0.12
C GLU A 83 2.10 -10.41 -0.07
N LYS A 84 3.20 -10.02 -0.72
CA LYS A 84 4.46 -10.77 -0.72
C LYS A 84 5.09 -10.83 0.68
N ILE A 85 5.17 -9.71 1.39
CA ILE A 85 5.67 -9.65 2.78
C ILE A 85 4.83 -10.58 3.67
N THR A 86 3.50 -10.46 3.58
CA THR A 86 2.56 -11.27 4.36
C THR A 86 2.76 -12.77 4.15
N GLY A 87 2.86 -13.22 2.90
CA GLY A 87 3.00 -14.64 2.57
C GLY A 87 4.41 -15.20 2.73
N LYS A 88 5.44 -14.44 2.36
CA LYS A 88 6.83 -14.94 2.32
C LYS A 88 7.61 -14.67 3.60
N GLU A 89 7.42 -13.52 4.23
CA GLU A 89 8.20 -13.15 5.42
C GLU A 89 7.50 -13.56 6.71
N TYR A 90 6.17 -13.41 6.78
CA TYR A 90 5.38 -13.74 7.97
C TYR A 90 4.62 -15.07 7.86
N ASN A 91 4.70 -15.76 6.71
CA ASN A 91 4.07 -17.05 6.47
C ASN A 91 2.55 -17.08 6.76
N LEU A 92 1.87 -15.96 6.52
CA LEU A 92 0.44 -15.83 6.77
C LEU A 92 -0.38 -16.26 5.53
N LYS A 93 -1.59 -16.76 5.76
CA LYS A 93 -2.46 -17.28 4.69
C LYS A 93 -3.30 -16.21 4.01
N ASN A 94 -3.54 -15.10 4.70
CA ASN A 94 -4.43 -14.05 4.23
C ASN A 94 -3.94 -12.67 4.65
N ILE A 95 -4.41 -11.68 3.91
CA ILE A 95 -4.24 -10.25 4.18
C ILE A 95 -5.61 -9.59 4.14
N SER A 96 -5.85 -8.69 5.09
CA SER A 96 -7.09 -7.90 5.20
C SER A 96 -6.82 -6.43 4.92
N VAL A 97 -7.82 -5.69 4.45
CA VAL A 97 -7.72 -4.26 4.19
C VAL A 97 -8.90 -3.53 4.82
N ILE A 98 -8.59 -2.45 5.53
CA ILE A 98 -9.59 -1.46 5.95
C ILE A 98 -9.87 -0.58 4.73
N ALA A 99 -11.04 -0.78 4.10
CA ALA A 99 -11.43 -0.05 2.90
C ALA A 99 -12.79 0.61 3.11
N GLY A 100 -12.84 1.93 2.90
CA GLY A 100 -14.09 2.67 2.80
C GLY A 100 -14.97 2.11 1.67
N ILE A 101 -16.29 2.26 1.79
CA ILE A 101 -17.28 1.63 0.89
C ILE A 101 -16.95 1.91 -0.59
N GLY A 102 -16.65 3.17 -0.94
CA GLY A 102 -16.30 3.58 -2.32
C GLY A 102 -14.98 3.01 -2.85
N ALA A 103 -14.09 2.52 -1.99
CA ALA A 103 -12.82 1.91 -2.40
C ALA A 103 -12.90 0.37 -2.55
N ARG A 104 -14.00 -0.28 -2.14
CA ARG A 104 -14.11 -1.74 -2.14
C ARG A 104 -13.97 -2.34 -3.54
N ASP A 105 -14.55 -1.70 -4.56
CA ASP A 105 -14.48 -2.18 -5.94
C ASP A 105 -13.05 -2.20 -6.51
N TYR A 106 -12.19 -1.29 -6.04
CA TYR A 106 -10.78 -1.29 -6.39
C TYR A 106 -10.08 -2.58 -5.92
N PHE A 107 -10.38 -3.02 -4.69
CA PHE A 107 -9.83 -4.27 -4.13
C PHE A 107 -10.46 -5.51 -4.74
N ARG A 108 -11.77 -5.49 -5.07
CA ARG A 108 -12.44 -6.60 -5.76
C ARG A 108 -11.76 -6.94 -7.09
N LYS A 109 -11.39 -5.93 -7.88
CA LYS A 109 -10.63 -6.10 -9.12
C LYS A 109 -9.26 -6.76 -8.94
N SER A 110 -8.75 -6.80 -7.71
CA SER A 110 -7.46 -7.40 -7.34
C SER A 110 -7.60 -8.73 -6.60
N GLY A 111 -8.81 -9.31 -6.58
CA GLY A 111 -9.13 -10.62 -6.02
C GLY A 111 -9.52 -10.62 -4.53
N TYR A 112 -9.71 -9.44 -3.92
CA TYR A 112 -10.22 -9.35 -2.56
C TYR A 112 -11.72 -9.56 -2.52
N LYS A 113 -12.21 -10.18 -1.44
CA LYS A 113 -13.64 -10.38 -1.18
C LYS A 113 -14.01 -9.66 0.11
N LEU A 114 -15.24 -9.13 0.17
CA LEU A 114 -15.75 -8.53 1.40
C LEU A 114 -16.00 -9.66 2.42
N LYS A 115 -15.44 -9.53 3.61
CA LYS A 115 -15.73 -10.35 4.78
C LYS A 115 -15.93 -9.41 5.96
N ASP A 116 -17.15 -9.40 6.50
CA ASP A 116 -17.58 -8.44 7.52
C ASP A 116 -17.32 -6.99 7.05
N THR A 117 -16.49 -6.24 7.78
CA THR A 117 -16.10 -4.86 7.46
C THR A 117 -14.82 -4.76 6.62
N TYR A 118 -14.15 -5.88 6.32
CA TYR A 118 -12.81 -5.89 5.71
C TYR A 118 -12.82 -6.48 4.30
N MET A 119 -11.89 -6.01 3.46
CA MET A 119 -11.57 -6.67 2.20
C MET A 119 -10.46 -7.69 2.44
N VAL A 120 -10.72 -8.98 2.18
CA VAL A 120 -9.79 -10.08 2.50
C VAL A 120 -9.36 -10.82 1.24
N LYS A 121 -8.08 -11.19 1.17
CA LYS A 121 -7.53 -12.02 0.10
C LYS A 121 -6.58 -13.08 0.66
N ASN A 122 -6.63 -14.28 0.10
CA ASN A 122 -5.64 -15.32 0.39
C ASN A 122 -4.34 -15.02 -0.36
N VAL A 123 -3.21 -15.16 0.33
CA VAL A 123 -1.87 -14.96 -0.24
C VAL A 123 -1.11 -16.28 -0.28
N ARG A 124 -0.19 -16.41 -1.23
CA ARG A 124 0.67 -17.61 -1.33
C ARG A 124 1.74 -17.54 -0.26
N LYS A 125 1.89 -18.62 0.52
CA LYS A 125 3.00 -18.82 1.45
C LYS A 125 4.31 -19.03 0.69
N ALA A 126 5.43 -18.75 1.33
CA ALA A 126 6.68 -19.39 0.94
C ALA A 126 6.53 -20.91 1.12
N SER A 127 6.78 -21.67 0.05
CA SER A 127 6.82 -23.15 0.07
C SER A 127 8.03 -23.65 0.84
#